data_AF-A0A1L5KSY8-F1
#
_entry.id   AF-A0A1L5KSY8-F1
#
_cell.length_a   1.000
_cell.length_b   1.000
_cell.length_c   1.000
_cell.angle_alpha   90.00
_cell.angle_beta   90.00
_cell.angle_gamma   90.00
#
_symmetry.space_group_name_H-M   'P 1'
#
loop_
_entity.id
_entity.type
_entity.pdbx_description
1 polymer ?
#
loop_
_entity_poly.entity_id
_entity_poly.type
_entity_poly.pdbx_seq_one_letter_code
_entity_poly.pdbx_strand_id
1 'polypeptide(L)'
;MSKGYMLLFSAVLQNSFRFAVFPKKLITFNPMQYVKLRGRKQETDIFSDSEEDTSSIPTITHEQFQKLEEFLKAKDNPALLPVQIAYYTGLRIGEVCGLTWQDINLEEQYLTVRRSMRYNGTRHTTEVGTTKRSKVRTVD
;
A
#
# COMPACT_ATOMS: atom_id res chain seq x y z
N MET A 1 -6.11 19.89 -8.42
CA MET A 1 -6.40 18.60 -7.75
C MET A 1 -5.90 17.46 -8.62
N SER A 2 -5.25 16.44 -8.05
CA SER A 2 -4.76 15.28 -8.80
C SER A 2 -5.92 14.38 -9.28
N LYS A 3 -5.73 13.67 -10.40
CA LYS A 3 -6.69 12.66 -10.90
C LYS A 3 -7.03 11.63 -9.81
N GLY A 4 -6.03 11.14 -9.08
CA GLY A 4 -6.23 10.17 -7.99
C GLY A 4 -7.07 10.74 -6.85
N TYR A 5 -6.90 12.03 -6.55
CA TYR A 5 -7.72 12.72 -5.55
C TYR A 5 -9.18 12.80 -6.00
N MET A 6 -9.45 13.13 -7.27
CA MET A 6 -10.83 13.13 -7.80
C MET A 6 -11.49 11.75 -7.76
N LEU A 7 -10.75 10.67 -8.04
CA LEU A 7 -11.25 9.31 -7.93
C LEU A 7 -11.64 8.96 -6.48
N LEU A 8 -10.83 9.35 -5.51
CA LEU A 8 -11.14 9.15 -4.09
C LEU A 8 -12.42 9.89 -3.69
N PHE A 9 -12.56 11.16 -4.08
CA PHE A 9 -13.75 11.95 -3.79
C PHE A 9 -15.00 11.35 -4.41
N SER A 10 -14.91 10.90 -5.67
CA SER A 10 -16.02 10.24 -6.34
C SER A 10 -16.44 8.96 -5.61
N ALA A 11 -15.48 8.13 -5.19
CA ALA A 11 -15.77 6.91 -4.44
C ALA A 11 -16.43 7.20 -3.07
N VAL A 12 -15.95 8.23 -2.35
CA VAL A 12 -16.53 8.64 -1.06
C VAL A 12 -17.95 9.15 -1.27
N LEU A 13 -18.18 10.07 -2.21
CA LEU A 13 -19.50 10.63 -2.49
C LEU A 13 -20.49 9.55 -2.96
N GLN A 14 -20.06 8.66 -3.87
CA GLN A 14 -20.89 7.54 -4.34
C GLN A 14 -21.37 6.67 -3.17
N ASN A 15 -20.49 6.34 -2.23
CA ASN A 15 -20.85 5.52 -1.06
C ASN A 15 -21.70 6.29 -0.04
N SER A 16 -21.38 7.56 0.24
CA SER A 16 -22.15 8.41 1.15
C SER A 16 -23.59 8.60 0.67
N PHE A 17 -23.79 8.89 -0.63
CA PHE A 17 -25.13 9.02 -1.20
C PHE A 17 -25.84 7.68 -1.30
N ARG A 18 -25.13 6.57 -1.56
CA ARG A 18 -25.72 5.23 -1.50
C ARG A 18 -26.29 4.95 -0.11
N PHE A 19 -25.57 5.31 0.95
CA PHE A 19 -26.05 5.19 2.34
C PHE A 19 -27.23 6.14 2.64
N ALA A 20 -27.20 7.36 2.09
CA ALA A 20 -28.29 8.33 2.21
C ALA A 20 -29.59 7.85 1.54
N VAL A 21 -29.49 7.16 0.41
CA VAL A 21 -30.62 6.47 -0.24
C VAL A 21 -31.10 5.29 0.60
N PHE A 22 -30.19 4.38 0.96
CA PHE A 22 -30.51 3.24 1.81
C PHE A 22 -29.32 2.89 2.71
N PRO A 23 -29.51 2.75 4.03
CA PRO A 23 -30.78 2.58 4.73
C PRO A 23 -31.46 3.88 5.18
N LYS A 24 -30.82 5.05 5.04
CA LYS A 24 -31.30 6.28 5.68
C LYS A 24 -32.52 6.92 5.01
N LYS A 25 -32.77 6.63 3.73
CA LYS A 25 -33.93 7.13 2.97
C LYS A 25 -34.11 8.66 3.02
N LEU A 26 -33.00 9.40 3.12
CA LEU A 26 -33.00 10.88 3.13
C LEU A 26 -33.21 11.46 1.73
N ILE A 27 -32.78 10.71 0.72
CA ILE A 27 -32.93 11.03 -0.70
C ILE A 27 -33.41 9.77 -1.43
N THR A 28 -34.09 9.94 -2.56
CA THR A 28 -34.70 8.83 -3.30
C THR A 28 -33.74 8.14 -4.27
N PHE A 29 -32.71 8.85 -4.74
CA PHE A 29 -31.72 8.32 -5.68
C PHE A 29 -30.33 8.89 -5.39
N ASN A 30 -29.29 8.24 -5.93
CA ASN A 30 -27.90 8.67 -5.74
C ASN A 30 -27.47 9.65 -6.86
N PRO A 31 -27.19 10.94 -6.56
CA PRO A 31 -26.79 11.92 -7.57
C PRO A 31 -25.49 11.56 -8.30
N MET A 32 -24.57 10.86 -7.63
CA MET A 32 -23.29 10.48 -8.21
C MET A 32 -23.41 9.43 -9.32
N GLN A 33 -24.56 8.77 -9.46
CA GLN A 33 -24.83 7.82 -10.54
C GLN A 33 -24.72 8.46 -11.94
N TYR A 34 -24.99 9.76 -12.06
CA TYR A 34 -24.93 10.50 -13.33
C TYR A 34 -23.57 11.17 -13.57
N VAL A 35 -22.69 11.19 -12.57
CA VAL A 35 -21.37 11.81 -12.67
C VAL A 35 -20.43 10.88 -13.43
N LYS A 36 -20.26 11.15 -14.72
CA LYS A 36 -19.28 10.46 -15.55
C LYS A 36 -17.92 11.12 -15.37
N LEU A 37 -17.06 10.50 -14.59
CA LEU A 37 -15.65 10.89 -14.54
C LEU A 37 -15.01 10.57 -15.90
N ARG A 38 -14.50 11.60 -16.60
CA ARG A 38 -13.65 11.40 -17.77
C ARG A 38 -12.30 10.85 -17.31
N GLY A 39 -12.19 9.53 -17.32
CA GLY A 39 -10.95 8.78 -17.16
C GLY A 39 -11.14 7.44 -17.86
N ARG A 40 -10.19 7.06 -18.73
CA ARG A 40 -10.18 5.75 -19.36
C ARG A 40 -10.16 4.73 -18.23
N LYS A 41 -11.29 4.06 -17.99
CA LYS A 41 -11.28 2.80 -17.23
C LYS A 41 -10.59 1.84 -18.18
N GLN A 42 -9.26 1.77 -18.12
CA GLN A 42 -8.58 0.61 -18.69
C GLN A 42 -9.18 -0.56 -17.92
N GLU A 43 -10.06 -1.31 -18.57
CA GLU A 43 -10.39 -2.66 -18.14
C GLU A 43 -9.13 -3.45 -18.43
N THR A 44 -8.15 -3.34 -17.54
CA THR A 44 -7.00 -4.23 -17.54
C THR A 44 -7.53 -5.57 -17.11
N ASP A 45 -7.79 -6.42 -18.09
CA ASP A 45 -7.89 -7.84 -17.82
C ASP A 45 -6.52 -8.30 -17.33
N ILE A 46 -6.46 -8.70 -16.06
CA ILE A 46 -5.23 -9.13 -15.38
C ILE A 46 -4.72 -10.45 -15.98
N PHE A 47 -5.54 -11.11 -16.81
CA PHE A 47 -5.27 -12.38 -17.47
C PHE A 47 -5.24 -12.26 -19.00
N SER A 48 -5.41 -11.05 -19.57
CA SER A 48 -5.20 -10.88 -21.00
C SER A 48 -3.71 -10.83 -21.29
N ASP A 49 -3.21 -11.79 -22.07
CA ASP A 49 -1.83 -11.80 -22.60
C ASP A 49 -1.52 -10.64 -23.57
N SER A 50 -2.49 -9.75 -23.82
CA SER A 50 -2.28 -8.55 -24.63
C SER A 50 -1.57 -7.48 -23.82
N GLU A 51 -0.32 -7.20 -24.18
CA GLU A 51 0.53 -6.10 -23.70
C GLU A 51 -0.02 -4.71 -24.11
N GLU A 52 -1.27 -4.37 -23.76
CA GLU A 52 -1.78 -3.02 -23.99
C GLU A 52 -1.27 -2.05 -22.91
N ASP A 53 -0.34 -1.18 -23.30
CA ASP A 53 -0.04 0.17 -22.77
C ASP A 53 -0.52 0.47 -21.34
N THR A 54 -0.15 -0.40 -20.39
CA THR A 54 0.06 0.05 -19.02
C THR A 54 1.39 0.78 -19.09
N SER A 55 1.38 2.09 -18.85
CA SER A 55 2.62 2.81 -18.57
C SER A 55 3.34 2.03 -17.47
N SER A 56 4.30 1.20 -17.86
CA SER A 56 4.94 0.25 -16.97
C SER A 56 5.53 1.07 -15.85
N ILE A 57 4.98 0.90 -14.64
CA ILE A 57 5.49 1.61 -13.49
C ILE A 57 6.95 1.16 -13.39
N PRO A 58 7.92 2.06 -13.55
CA PRO A 58 9.31 1.66 -13.66
C PRO A 58 9.69 0.92 -12.38
N THR A 59 10.00 -0.36 -12.52
CA THR A 59 10.49 -1.17 -11.42
C THR A 59 12.01 -1.01 -11.32
N ILE A 60 12.51 -1.20 -10.12
CA ILE A 60 13.93 -1.21 -9.83
C ILE A 60 14.54 -2.51 -10.36
N THR A 61 15.55 -2.40 -11.23
CA THR A 61 16.32 -3.57 -11.68
C THR A 61 17.23 -4.08 -10.57
N HIS A 62 17.66 -5.34 -10.66
CA HIS A 62 18.58 -5.92 -9.68
C HIS A 62 19.90 -5.12 -9.58
N GLU A 63 20.45 -4.67 -10.71
CA GLU A 63 21.65 -3.83 -10.74
C GLU A 63 21.44 -2.47 -10.04
N GLN A 64 20.27 -1.86 -10.21
CA GLN A 64 19.93 -0.62 -9.51
C GLN A 64 19.79 -0.85 -8.00
N PHE A 65 19.27 -2.01 -7.60
CA PHE A 65 19.21 -2.40 -6.19
C PHE A 65 20.59 -2.59 -5.57
N GLN A 66 21.51 -3.27 -6.27
CA GLN A 66 22.89 -3.42 -5.80
C GLN A 66 23.57 -2.07 -5.60
N LYS A 67 23.42 -1.13 -6.56
CA LYS A 67 23.94 0.24 -6.44
C LYS A 67 23.34 0.99 -5.24
N LEU A 68 22.05 0.81 -4.98
CA LEU A 68 21.39 1.39 -3.81
C LEU A 68 21.94 0.80 -2.51
N GLU A 69 22.16 -0.51 -2.47
CA GLU A 69 22.71 -1.22 -1.32
C GLU A 69 24.14 -0.75 -1.01
N GLU A 70 25.00 -0.66 -2.02
CA GLU A 70 26.36 -0.13 -1.90
C GLU A 70 26.37 1.31 -1.38
N PHE A 71 25.47 2.15 -1.91
CA PHE A 71 25.33 3.53 -1.47
C PHE A 71 24.89 3.63 0.01
N LEU A 72 23.95 2.79 0.45
CA LEU A 72 23.49 2.77 1.83
C LEU A 72 24.57 2.22 2.79
N LYS A 73 25.31 1.20 2.36
CA LYS A 73 26.47 0.65 3.10
C LYS A 73 27.57 1.69 3.26
N ALA A 74 27.95 2.40 2.19
CA ALA A 74 28.98 3.42 2.23
C ALA A 74 28.66 4.58 3.18
N LYS A 75 27.36 4.81 3.45
CA LYS A 75 26.88 5.86 4.37
C LYS A 75 26.57 5.35 5.78
N ASP A 76 26.77 4.07 6.06
CA ASP A 76 26.36 3.42 7.32
C ASP A 76 24.90 3.76 7.71
N ASN A 77 24.00 3.73 6.72
CA ASN A 77 22.63 4.18 6.93
C ASN A 77 21.78 3.06 7.56
N PRO A 78 21.09 3.30 8.70
CA PRO A 78 20.25 2.29 9.35
C PRO A 78 19.07 1.79 8.48
N ALA A 79 18.76 2.49 7.39
CA ALA A 79 17.74 2.08 6.43
C ALA A 79 18.15 0.88 5.56
N LEU A 80 19.43 0.48 5.54
CA LEU A 80 19.92 -0.65 4.75
C LEU A 80 19.14 -1.94 5.04
N LEU A 81 19.04 -2.34 6.31
CA LEU A 81 18.37 -3.57 6.71
C LEU A 81 16.87 -3.56 6.35
N PRO A 82 16.07 -2.52 6.68
CA PRO A 82 14.69 -2.44 6.23
C PRO A 82 14.51 -2.51 4.71
N VAL A 83 15.39 -1.88 3.94
CA VAL A 83 15.33 -1.90 2.48
C VAL A 83 15.60 -3.31 1.94
N GLN A 84 16.60 -4.01 2.48
CA GLN A 84 16.90 -5.39 2.10
C GLN A 84 15.72 -6.32 2.43
N ILE A 85 15.19 -6.25 3.65
CA ILE A 85 14.04 -7.08 4.05
C ILE A 85 12.85 -6.81 3.12
N ALA A 86 12.52 -5.54 2.86
CA ALA A 86 11.41 -5.18 1.96
C ALA A 86 11.61 -5.73 0.54
N TYR A 87 12.84 -5.68 0.01
CA TYR A 87 13.16 -6.16 -1.33
C TYR A 87 12.99 -7.68 -1.45
N TYR A 88 13.50 -8.45 -0.49
CA TYR A 88 13.46 -9.93 -0.56
C TYR A 88 12.12 -10.52 -0.14
N THR A 89 11.39 -9.88 0.77
CA THR A 89 10.14 -10.44 1.35
C THR A 89 8.87 -9.81 0.80
N GLY A 90 8.96 -8.68 0.08
CA GLY A 90 7.80 -7.93 -0.41
C GLY A 90 6.92 -7.34 0.70
N LEU A 91 7.43 -7.25 1.93
CA LEU A 91 6.71 -6.66 3.05
C LEU A 91 6.47 -5.16 2.86
N ARG A 92 5.36 -4.66 3.38
CA ARG A 92 5.08 -3.22 3.35
C ARG A 92 6.06 -2.50 4.27
N ILE A 93 6.48 -1.29 3.90
CA ILE A 93 7.43 -0.49 4.70
C ILE A 93 7.07 -0.39 6.19
N GLY A 94 5.79 -0.15 6.50
CA GLY A 94 5.33 -0.09 7.88
C GLY A 94 5.40 -1.43 8.62
N GLU A 95 5.24 -2.55 7.92
CA GLU A 95 5.39 -3.89 8.49
C GLU A 95 6.86 -4.17 8.79
N VAL A 96 7.78 -3.84 7.86
CA VAL A 96 9.22 -4.00 8.05
C VAL A 96 9.74 -3.15 9.20
N CYS A 97 9.39 -1.86 9.25
CA CYS A 97 9.79 -0.99 10.35
C CYS A 97 9.12 -1.32 11.69
N GLY A 98 8.10 -2.19 11.68
CA GLY A 98 7.43 -2.66 12.89
C GLY A 98 7.96 -3.99 13.41
N LEU A 99 8.91 -4.63 12.72
CA LEU A 99 9.51 -5.89 13.14
C LEU A 99 10.36 -5.70 14.40
N THR A 100 10.29 -6.68 15.30
CA THR A 100 11.14 -6.78 16.48
C THR A 100 11.95 -8.07 16.44
N TRP A 101 12.99 -8.19 17.26
CA TRP A 101 13.82 -9.40 17.32
C TRP A 101 13.02 -10.68 17.63
N GLN A 102 11.89 -10.57 18.33
CA GLN A 102 11.01 -11.69 18.66
C GLN A 102 10.22 -12.21 17.44
N ASP A 103 10.16 -11.41 16.37
CA ASP A 103 9.41 -11.72 15.16
C ASP A 103 10.27 -12.44 14.11
N ILE A 104 11.58 -12.58 14.35
CA ILE A 104 12.56 -13.13 13.40
C ILE A 104 12.98 -14.52 13.90
N ASN A 105 12.63 -15.56 13.14
CA ASN A 105 13.12 -16.91 13.39
C ASN A 105 14.23 -17.24 12.39
N LEU A 106 15.48 -17.27 12.87
CA LEU A 106 16.66 -17.59 12.05
C LEU A 106 16.87 -19.10 11.88
N GLU A 107 16.32 -19.93 12.78
CA GLU A 107 16.44 -21.39 12.71
C GLU A 107 15.49 -21.97 11.65
N GLU A 108 14.23 -21.57 11.71
CA GLU A 108 13.18 -21.99 10.78
C GLU A 108 13.04 -21.05 9.58
N GLN A 109 13.86 -19.99 9.51
CA GLN A 109 13.98 -19.04 8.40
C GLN A 109 12.67 -18.32 8.00
N TYR A 110 11.88 -17.83 8.95
CA TYR A 110 10.69 -17.01 8.64
C TYR A 110 10.58 -15.75 9.49
N LEU A 111 9.75 -14.83 9.01
CA LEU A 111 9.37 -13.60 9.69
C LEU A 111 7.89 -13.64 10.10
N THR A 112 7.59 -13.15 11.30
CA THR A 112 6.21 -13.03 11.79
C THR A 112 5.75 -11.57 11.77
N VAL A 113 4.77 -11.23 10.93
CA VAL A 113 4.23 -9.87 10.88
C VAL A 113 3.08 -9.71 11.88
N ARG A 114 3.36 -9.04 13.01
CA ARG A 114 2.36 -8.75 14.06
C ARG A 114 1.94 -7.28 14.08
N ARG A 115 2.88 -6.39 13.78
CA ARG A 115 2.74 -4.94 14.00
C ARG A 115 3.00 -4.19 12.70
N SER A 116 2.58 -2.93 12.67
CA SER A 116 2.89 -2.01 11.59
C SER A 116 3.09 -0.60 12.14
N MET A 117 4.22 -0.01 11.79
CA MET A 117 4.54 1.38 12.07
C MET A 117 3.83 2.31 11.09
N ARG A 118 3.19 3.37 11.60
CA ARG A 118 2.44 4.35 10.81
C ARG A 118 2.69 5.76 11.30
N TYR A 119 2.70 6.72 10.39
CA TYR A 119 2.75 8.13 10.72
C TYR A 119 1.35 8.66 11.03
N ASN A 120 1.20 9.28 12.19
CA ASN A 120 -0.02 9.96 12.61
C ASN A 120 0.07 11.45 12.25
N GLY A 121 -0.60 11.85 11.17
CA GLY A 121 -0.57 13.23 10.68
C GLY A 121 -1.16 14.26 11.64
N THR A 122 -2.03 13.86 12.57
CA THR A 122 -2.64 14.77 13.56
C THR A 122 -1.70 15.02 14.74
N ARG A 123 -0.97 14.00 15.17
CA ARG A 123 -0.02 14.11 16.29
C ARG A 123 1.40 14.44 15.84
N HIS A 124 1.66 14.41 14.54
CA HIS A 124 2.99 14.53 13.94
C HIS A 124 4.00 13.51 14.48
N THR A 125 3.52 12.34 14.93
CA THR A 125 4.34 11.29 15.53
C THR A 125 4.19 9.97 14.78
N THR A 126 5.20 9.12 14.91
CA THR A 126 5.15 7.75 14.41
C THR A 126 4.67 6.82 15.51
N GLU A 127 3.63 6.04 15.23
CA GLU A 127 2.99 5.13 16.17
C GLU A 127 3.08 3.70 15.65
N VAL A 128 3.34 2.74 16.56
CA VAL A 128 3.34 1.31 16.24
C VAL A 128 2.00 0.71 16.65
N GLY A 129 1.23 0.26 15.67
CA GLY A 129 -0.08 -0.34 15.86
C GLY A 129 -0.17 -1.77 15.33
N THR A 130 -1.39 -2.32 15.36
CA THR A 130 -1.67 -3.59 14.69
C THR A 130 -1.64 -3.45 13.17
N THR A 131 -1.49 -4.58 12.47
CA THR A 131 -1.66 -4.62 11.02
C THR A 131 -3.06 -4.16 10.63
N LYS A 132 -3.27 -3.74 9.36
CA LYS A 132 -4.56 -3.16 8.91
C LYS A 132 -5.77 -4.08 9.19
N ARG A 133 -5.55 -5.39 9.26
CA ARG A 133 -6.59 -6.41 9.54
C ARG A 133 -6.45 -7.04 10.92
N SER A 134 -5.49 -6.60 11.73
CA SER A 134 -5.11 -7.19 13.02
C SER A 134 -4.85 -8.70 12.94
N LYS A 135 -4.48 -9.21 11.76
CA LYS A 135 -4.13 -10.62 11.54
C LYS A 135 -2.62 -10.75 11.59
N VAL A 136 -2.17 -11.74 12.36
CA VAL A 136 -0.77 -12.20 12.36
C VAL A 136 -0.59 -13.13 11.16
N ARG A 137 0.55 -13.02 10.49
CA ARG A 137 0.94 -13.90 9.39
C ARG A 137 2.44 -14.16 9.43
N THR A 138 2.84 -15.32 8.92
CA THR A 138 4.24 -15.67 8.66
C THR A 138 4.58 -15.38 7.21
N VAL A 139 5.85 -15.07 6.95
CA VAL A 139 6.43 -14.90 5.61
C VAL A 139 7.75 -15.66 5.61
N ASP A 140 7.85 -16.65 4.75
CA ASP A 140 9.01 -17.50 4.44
C ASP A 140 9.62 -17.14 3.08
#